data_AF-A0A1S3S1D2-F1
#
_entry.id   AF-A0A1S3S1D2-F1
#
_cell.length_a   1.000
_cell.length_b   1.000
_cell.length_c   1.000
_cell.angle_alpha   90.00
_cell.angle_beta   90.00
_cell.angle_gamma   90.00
#
_symmetry.space_group_name_H-M   'P 1'
#
loop_
_entity.id
_entity.type
_entity.pdbx_description
1 polymer ?
#
loop_
_entity_poly.entity_id
_entity_poly.type
_entity_poly.pdbx_seq_one_letter_code
_entity_poly.pdbx_strand_id
1 'polypeptide(L)'
;MEGMPKAHVISPPQNGLWDKVLALQSKPVAERSHFTERVKATFPREWPTSGSPADTGAQVDRLTQLCTDLSHCYQSERLLLLAGQTFRTSGTEPATCQKREYESLLMLEGLEKMVADLQKHAGQLRKEREAWDRWRRLKGEGAGAFCPVRSKGEWGDLSGVTPLPPTLTYTSQAELQEVERLRLRVELLQQEVHLHQALSDTMVMPSAPGLPNPAVLRDIYSLLGEGGVMFPTLVLDTEPD
;
A
#
# COMPACT_ATOMS: atom_id res chain seq x y z
N MET A 1 58.99 -5.68 5.52
CA MET A 1 57.82 -5.74 4.63
C MET A 1 57.14 -7.07 4.90
N GLU A 2 56.29 -7.10 5.93
CA GLU A 2 55.60 -8.31 6.37
C GLU A 2 54.12 -8.19 6.01
N GLY A 3 53.58 -9.26 5.46
CA GLY A 3 52.29 -9.30 4.77
C GLY A 3 51.10 -9.11 5.72
N MET A 4 50.20 -8.21 5.33
CA MET A 4 48.90 -8.05 5.95
C MET A 4 48.02 -9.29 5.68
N PRO A 5 47.34 -9.87 6.70
CA PRO A 5 46.34 -10.91 6.46
C PRO A 5 45.09 -10.29 5.80
N LYS A 6 44.70 -10.84 4.65
CA LYS A 6 43.48 -10.46 3.94
C LYS A 6 42.26 -10.93 4.72
N ALA A 7 41.48 -9.99 5.27
CA ALA A 7 40.17 -10.27 5.84
C ALA A 7 39.26 -10.90 4.76
N HIS A 8 38.89 -12.17 4.96
CA HIS A 8 37.83 -12.80 4.19
C HIS A 8 36.50 -12.34 4.75
N VAL A 9 35.81 -11.47 4.01
CA VAL A 9 34.42 -11.13 4.25
C VAL A 9 33.60 -12.37 3.95
N ILE A 10 33.18 -13.09 5.00
CA ILE A 10 32.19 -14.15 4.86
C ILE A 10 30.83 -13.46 4.76
N SER A 11 30.35 -13.30 3.53
CA SER A 11 28.99 -12.86 3.26
C SER A 11 28.00 -13.81 3.94
N PRO A 12 26.99 -13.31 4.69
CA PRO A 12 25.92 -14.16 5.17
C PRO A 12 25.21 -14.79 3.97
N PRO A 13 24.81 -16.07 4.03
CA PRO A 13 24.19 -16.73 2.90
C PRO A 13 22.86 -16.04 2.56
N GLN A 14 22.83 -15.31 1.45
CA GLN A 14 21.65 -14.77 0.77
C GLN A 14 20.77 -15.89 0.20
N ASN A 15 20.38 -16.84 1.05
CA ASN A 15 19.76 -18.09 0.65
C ASN A 15 18.55 -18.42 1.52
N GLY A 16 17.88 -17.40 2.07
CA GLY A 16 16.54 -17.57 2.60
C GLY A 16 15.66 -18.18 1.52
N LEU A 17 15.03 -19.32 1.82
CA LEU A 17 14.13 -19.98 0.87
C LEU A 17 13.03 -19.03 0.40
N TRP A 18 12.63 -18.10 1.28
CA TRP A 18 11.73 -17.00 1.00
C TRP A 18 12.28 -15.98 0.01
N ASP A 19 13.55 -15.57 0.13
CA ASP A 19 14.18 -14.68 -0.86
C ASP A 19 14.25 -15.34 -2.24
N LYS A 20 14.49 -16.67 -2.28
CA LYS A 20 14.46 -17.45 -3.52
C LYS A 20 13.04 -17.55 -4.10
N VAL A 21 12.02 -17.76 -3.26
CA VAL A 21 10.62 -17.80 -3.69
C VAL A 21 10.18 -16.43 -4.19
N LEU A 22 10.48 -15.35 -3.47
CA LEU A 22 10.20 -13.98 -3.90
C LEU A 22 10.96 -13.64 -5.20
N ALA A 23 12.24 -14.00 -5.31
CA ALA A 23 13.03 -13.79 -6.53
C ALA A 23 12.56 -14.63 -7.72
N LEU A 24 11.98 -15.81 -7.48
CA LEU A 24 11.36 -16.63 -8.53
C LEU A 24 9.97 -16.10 -8.90
N GLN A 25 9.22 -15.54 -7.95
CA GLN A 25 7.91 -14.96 -8.19
C GLN A 25 7.98 -13.58 -8.85
N SER A 26 9.01 -12.79 -8.55
CA SER A 26 9.22 -11.45 -9.11
C SER A 26 9.83 -11.49 -10.52
N LYS A 27 10.45 -12.60 -10.93
CA LYS A 27 10.90 -12.79 -12.30
C LYS A 27 9.70 -12.84 -13.24
N PRO A 28 9.59 -11.91 -14.20
CA PRO A 28 8.54 -11.96 -15.20
C PRO A 28 8.82 -13.14 -16.13
N VAL A 29 8.15 -14.27 -15.86
CA VAL A 29 8.20 -15.46 -16.73
C VAL A 29 7.25 -15.22 -17.90
N ALA A 30 7.74 -15.34 -19.13
CA ALA A 30 6.94 -15.13 -20.35
C ALA A 30 5.68 -16.02 -20.40
N GLU A 31 5.71 -17.19 -19.76
CA GLU A 31 4.55 -18.08 -19.65
C GLU A 31 3.46 -17.50 -18.74
N ARG A 32 3.83 -16.76 -17.68
CA ARG A 32 2.86 -16.09 -16.80
C ARG A 32 2.18 -14.94 -17.52
N SER A 33 2.93 -14.11 -18.23
CA SER A 33 2.35 -13.03 -19.05
C SER A 33 1.43 -13.60 -20.12
N HIS A 34 1.86 -14.65 -20.83
CA HIS A 34 1.05 -15.34 -21.84
C HIS A 34 -0.20 -16.03 -21.25
N PHE A 35 -0.11 -16.58 -20.03
CA PHE A 35 -1.27 -17.09 -19.31
C PHE A 35 -2.24 -15.97 -18.94
N THR A 36 -1.77 -14.87 -18.35
CA THR A 36 -2.64 -13.71 -18.06
C THR A 36 -3.22 -13.10 -19.31
N GLU A 37 -2.50 -13.07 -20.44
CA GLU A 37 -3.03 -12.60 -21.72
C GLU A 37 -4.10 -13.55 -22.28
N ARG A 38 -3.88 -14.87 -22.23
CA ARG A 38 -4.93 -15.84 -22.59
C ARG A 38 -6.17 -15.69 -21.72
N VAL A 39 -6.00 -15.57 -20.41
CA VAL A 39 -7.11 -15.35 -19.48
C VAL A 39 -7.82 -14.03 -19.81
N LYS A 40 -7.06 -12.96 -20.05
CA LYS A 40 -7.61 -11.66 -20.50
C LYS A 40 -8.38 -11.79 -21.83
N ALA A 41 -7.90 -12.60 -22.77
CA ALA A 41 -8.54 -12.85 -24.05
C ALA A 41 -9.84 -13.66 -23.96
N THR A 42 -10.10 -14.35 -22.83
CA THR A 42 -11.38 -15.02 -22.59
C THR A 42 -12.49 -14.06 -22.16
N PHE A 43 -12.17 -12.82 -21.79
CA PHE A 43 -13.18 -11.83 -21.43
C PHE A 43 -13.71 -11.10 -22.68
N PRO A 44 -14.96 -10.57 -22.62
CA PRO A 44 -15.54 -9.77 -23.71
C PRO A 44 -14.68 -8.57 -24.07
N ARG A 45 -14.77 -8.08 -25.32
CA ARG A 45 -13.98 -6.93 -25.80
C ARG A 45 -14.26 -5.64 -25.03
N GLU A 46 -15.42 -5.55 -24.39
CA GLU A 46 -15.83 -4.41 -23.57
C GLU A 46 -15.26 -4.46 -22.15
N TRP A 47 -14.59 -5.56 -21.77
CA TRP A 47 -13.95 -5.71 -20.46
C TRP A 47 -12.81 -4.70 -20.28
N PRO A 48 -12.80 -3.91 -19.19
CA PRO A 48 -11.72 -2.97 -18.94
C PRO A 48 -10.38 -3.71 -18.79
N THR A 49 -9.42 -3.40 -19.66
CA THR A 49 -8.12 -4.09 -19.74
C THR A 49 -7.19 -3.74 -18.57
N SER A 50 -7.50 -2.67 -17.84
CA SER A 50 -6.71 -2.14 -16.73
C SER A 50 -7.30 -2.55 -15.38
N GLY A 51 -6.43 -3.13 -14.55
CA GLY A 51 -6.67 -3.40 -13.12
C GLY A 51 -7.90 -4.23 -12.77
N SER A 52 -8.17 -4.34 -11.47
CA SER A 52 -9.47 -4.74 -10.93
C SER A 52 -10.17 -3.52 -10.32
N PRO A 53 -11.51 -3.56 -10.14
CA PRO A 53 -12.23 -2.50 -9.44
C PRO A 53 -11.69 -2.23 -8.03
N ALA A 54 -11.23 -3.27 -7.31
CA ALA A 54 -10.63 -3.13 -5.99
C ALA A 54 -9.29 -2.39 -6.05
N ASP A 55 -8.47 -2.65 -7.07
CA ASP A 55 -7.18 -1.96 -7.27
C ASP A 55 -7.38 -0.47 -7.54
N THR A 56 -8.44 -0.10 -8.27
CA THR A 56 -8.77 1.31 -8.49
C THR A 56 -9.17 2.02 -7.21
N GLY A 57 -9.93 1.36 -6.33
CA GLY A 57 -10.29 1.89 -5.00
C GLY A 57 -9.04 2.15 -4.15
N ALA A 58 -8.18 1.14 -4.01
CA ALA A 58 -6.94 1.29 -3.24
C ALA A 58 -5.99 2.36 -3.83
N GLN A 59 -5.98 2.54 -5.16
CA GLN A 59 -5.23 3.63 -5.80
C GLN A 59 -5.81 5.02 -5.47
N VAL A 60 -7.13 5.15 -5.41
CA VAL A 60 -7.79 6.40 -5.00
C VAL A 60 -7.46 6.73 -3.54
N ASP A 61 -7.46 5.73 -2.65
CA ASP A 61 -7.11 5.94 -1.24
C ASP A 61 -5.66 6.41 -1.09
N ARG A 62 -4.72 5.77 -1.80
CA ARG A 62 -3.31 6.20 -1.84
C ARG A 62 -3.15 7.61 -2.40
N LEU A 63 -3.87 7.94 -3.48
CA LEU A 63 -3.83 9.27 -4.08
C LEU A 63 -4.38 10.32 -3.11
N THR A 64 -5.43 9.99 -2.38
CA THR A 64 -6.02 10.87 -1.36
C THR A 64 -5.03 11.18 -0.25
N GLN A 65 -4.36 10.15 0.28
CA GLN A 65 -3.31 10.33 1.29
C GLN A 65 -2.15 11.18 0.76
N LEU A 66 -1.69 10.92 -0.46
CA LEU A 66 -0.58 11.67 -1.06
C LEU A 66 -0.97 13.15 -1.27
N CYS A 67 -2.21 13.42 -1.69
CA CYS A 67 -2.73 14.78 -1.80
C CYS A 67 -2.82 15.50 -0.44
N THR A 68 -3.18 14.81 0.65
CA THR A 68 -3.17 15.40 1.99
C THR A 68 -1.75 15.74 2.44
N ASP A 69 -0.80 14.85 2.21
CA ASP A 69 0.60 15.06 2.58
C ASP A 69 1.21 16.23 1.81
N LEU A 70 0.94 16.31 0.49
CA LEU A 70 1.39 17.44 -0.33
C LEU A 70 0.76 18.76 0.08
N SER A 71 -0.51 18.76 0.46
CA SER A 71 -1.18 19.97 0.96
C SER A 71 -0.48 20.49 2.21
N HIS A 72 -0.09 19.59 3.12
CA HIS A 72 0.69 19.94 4.29
C HIS A 72 2.08 20.48 3.93
N CYS A 73 2.83 19.81 3.06
CA CYS A 73 4.15 20.26 2.60
C CYS A 73 4.10 21.63 1.91
N TYR A 74 3.08 21.86 1.08
CA TYR A 74 2.89 23.13 0.40
C TYR A 74 2.61 24.26 1.39
N GLN A 75 1.75 24.01 2.38
CA GLN A 75 1.44 24.98 3.43
C GLN A 75 2.67 25.29 4.29
N SER A 76 3.45 24.28 4.67
CA SER A 76 4.66 24.48 5.48
C SER A 76 5.72 25.30 4.73
N GLU A 77 5.99 24.99 3.46
CA GLU A 77 6.95 25.76 2.65
C GLU A 77 6.49 27.20 2.45
N ARG A 78 5.18 27.42 2.26
CA ARG A 78 4.62 28.77 2.12
C ARG A 78 4.76 29.59 3.41
N LEU A 79 4.60 28.97 4.58
CA LEU A 79 4.83 29.63 5.87
C LEU A 79 6.30 29.96 6.09
N LEU A 80 7.22 29.06 5.72
CA LEU A 80 8.66 29.30 5.79
C LEU A 80 9.09 30.48 4.90
N LEU A 81 8.53 30.58 3.69
CA LEU A 81 8.74 31.71 2.79
C LEU A 81 8.26 33.04 3.38
N LEU A 82 7.06 33.07 3.95
CA LEU A 82 6.51 34.26 4.61
C LEU A 82 7.37 34.68 5.80
N ALA A 83 7.81 33.72 6.62
CA ALA A 83 8.70 33.98 7.75
C ALA A 83 10.05 34.58 7.31
N GLY A 84 10.66 34.04 6.25
CA GLY A 84 11.88 34.60 5.65
C GLY A 84 11.71 36.05 5.19
N GLN A 85 10.59 36.35 4.52
CA GLN A 85 10.29 37.71 4.06
C GLN A 85 10.10 38.71 5.22
N THR A 86 9.46 38.29 6.32
CA THR A 86 9.33 39.15 7.52
C THR A 86 10.66 39.38 8.24
N PHE A 87 11.60 38.43 8.18
CA PHE A 87 12.91 38.61 8.78
C PHE A 87 13.76 39.61 7.99
N ARG A 88 13.67 39.60 6.64
CA ARG A 88 14.32 40.61 5.79
C ARG A 88 13.92 42.05 6.11
N THR A 89 12.66 42.30 6.48
CA THR A 89 12.19 43.65 6.81
C THR A 89 12.64 44.12 8.20
N SER A 90 13.16 43.20 9.03
CA SER A 90 13.64 43.47 10.41
C SER A 90 15.15 43.69 10.54
N GLY A 91 15.92 43.54 9.46
CA GLY A 91 17.30 44.06 9.36
C GLY A 91 18.44 43.19 9.90
N THR A 92 18.27 41.87 10.08
CA THR A 92 19.36 40.97 10.53
C THR A 92 19.85 40.03 9.41
N GLU A 93 21.18 39.88 9.30
CA GLU A 93 21.99 38.99 8.43
C GLU A 93 21.33 38.42 7.14
N PRO A 94 21.59 39.02 5.96
CA PRO A 94 20.83 38.74 4.73
C PRO A 94 21.19 37.43 4.01
N ALA A 95 22.39 36.88 4.20
CA ALA A 95 22.90 35.80 3.35
C ALA A 95 22.23 34.43 3.60
N THR A 96 21.97 34.09 4.88
CA THR A 96 21.31 32.83 5.25
C THR A 96 19.81 32.85 4.98
N CYS A 97 19.18 34.01 5.07
CA CYS A 97 17.76 34.22 4.78
C CYS A 97 17.44 34.05 3.28
N GLN A 98 18.27 34.62 2.40
CA GLN A 98 18.07 34.53 0.94
C GLN A 98 18.20 33.09 0.42
N LYS A 99 19.17 32.33 0.93
CA LYS A 99 19.37 30.93 0.54
C LYS A 99 18.14 30.07 0.89
N ARG A 100 17.59 30.23 2.09
CA ARG A 100 16.41 29.49 2.55
C ARG A 100 15.17 29.82 1.73
N GLU A 101 14.94 31.08 1.39
CA GLU A 101 13.81 31.46 0.54
C GLU A 101 13.91 30.90 -0.87
N TYR A 102 15.12 30.87 -1.44
CA TYR A 102 15.35 30.22 -2.73
C TYR A 102 15.08 28.71 -2.66
N GLU A 103 15.55 28.03 -1.61
CA GLU A 103 15.24 26.61 -1.37
C GLU A 103 13.74 26.37 -1.26
N SER A 104 13.00 27.18 -0.50
CA SER A 104 11.54 27.06 -0.39
C SER A 104 10.81 27.35 -1.71
N LEU A 105 11.26 28.31 -2.52
CA LEU A 105 10.70 28.55 -3.86
C LEU A 105 10.93 27.36 -4.78
N LEU A 106 12.12 26.77 -4.74
CA LEU A 106 12.46 25.58 -5.52
C LEU A 106 11.61 24.37 -5.09
N MET A 107 11.38 24.20 -3.79
CA MET A 107 10.50 23.17 -3.25
C MET A 107 9.05 23.38 -3.71
N LEU A 108 8.52 24.61 -3.67
CA LEU A 108 7.17 24.91 -4.16
C LEU A 108 7.01 24.62 -5.66
N GLU A 109 8.02 24.93 -6.48
CA GLU A 109 8.02 24.58 -7.91
C GLU A 109 7.99 23.06 -8.13
N GLY A 110 8.77 22.30 -7.33
CA GLY A 110 8.75 20.85 -7.35
C GLY A 110 7.39 20.26 -6.94
N LEU A 111 6.77 20.82 -5.90
CA LEU A 111 5.44 20.43 -5.44
C LEU A 111 4.37 20.71 -6.51
N GLU A 112 4.45 21.84 -7.21
CA GLU A 112 3.52 22.17 -8.30
C GLU A 112 3.58 21.16 -9.45
N LYS A 113 4.80 20.76 -9.85
CA LYS A 113 5.00 19.70 -10.86
C LYS A 113 4.37 18.37 -10.41
N MET A 114 4.59 17.99 -9.15
CA MET A 114 4.03 16.76 -8.59
C MET A 114 2.49 16.80 -8.56
N VAL A 115 1.90 17.95 -8.22
CA VAL A 115 0.44 18.14 -8.28
C VAL A 115 -0.10 17.96 -9.70
N ALA A 116 0.60 18.47 -10.72
CA ALA A 116 0.20 18.29 -12.11
C ALA A 116 0.20 16.79 -12.52
N ASP A 117 1.22 16.04 -12.11
CA ASP A 117 1.31 14.60 -12.35
C ASP A 117 0.18 13.83 -11.64
N LEU A 118 -0.14 14.20 -10.41
CA LEU A 118 -1.25 13.60 -9.66
C LEU A 118 -2.60 13.91 -10.27
N GLN A 119 -2.82 15.13 -10.76
CA GLN A 119 -4.04 15.47 -11.48
C GLN A 119 -4.21 14.60 -12.74
N LYS A 120 -3.12 14.37 -13.48
CA LYS A 120 -3.11 13.46 -14.64
C LYS A 120 -3.44 12.03 -14.20
N HIS A 121 -2.84 11.55 -13.11
CA HIS A 121 -3.10 10.21 -12.59
C HIS A 121 -4.54 10.04 -12.09
N ALA A 122 -5.07 11.01 -11.35
CA ALA A 122 -6.48 11.04 -10.93
C ALA A 122 -7.43 11.06 -12.12
N GLY A 123 -7.09 11.80 -13.18
CA GLY A 123 -7.84 11.78 -14.44
C GLY A 123 -7.85 10.40 -15.11
N GLN A 124 -6.74 9.67 -15.03
CA GLN A 124 -6.65 8.30 -15.54
C GLN A 124 -7.53 7.34 -14.72
N LEU A 125 -7.46 7.39 -13.39
CA LEU A 125 -8.30 6.58 -12.50
C LEU A 125 -9.78 6.87 -12.70
N ARG A 126 -10.15 8.13 -12.96
CA ARG A 126 -11.54 8.49 -13.27
C ARG A 126 -12.02 7.82 -14.56
N LYS A 127 -11.22 7.88 -15.64
CA LYS A 127 -11.55 7.20 -16.91
C LYS A 127 -11.69 5.70 -16.75
N GLU A 128 -10.85 5.10 -15.91
CA GLU A 128 -10.88 3.68 -15.59
C GLU A 128 -12.14 3.31 -14.81
N ARG A 129 -12.48 4.06 -13.76
CA ARG A 129 -13.75 3.91 -13.03
C ARG A 129 -14.96 4.05 -13.95
N GLU A 130 -14.97 5.06 -14.82
CA GLU A 130 -16.05 5.22 -15.80
C GLU A 130 -16.11 4.07 -16.80
N ALA A 131 -14.98 3.47 -17.19
CA ALA A 131 -14.95 2.28 -18.04
C ALA A 131 -15.58 1.08 -17.31
N TRP A 132 -15.24 0.87 -16.05
CA TRP A 132 -15.88 -0.12 -15.19
C TRP A 132 -17.38 0.13 -15.01
N ASP A 133 -17.80 1.38 -14.83
CA ASP A 133 -19.21 1.75 -14.69
C ASP A 133 -19.99 1.61 -16.01
N ARG A 134 -19.39 1.94 -17.16
CA ARG A 134 -19.96 1.69 -18.49
C ARG A 134 -20.11 0.21 -18.76
N TRP A 135 -19.08 -0.59 -18.46
CA TRP A 135 -19.13 -2.04 -18.59
C TRP A 135 -20.21 -2.65 -17.71
N ARG A 136 -20.34 -2.17 -16.45
CA ARG A 136 -21.39 -2.61 -15.52
C ARG A 136 -22.79 -2.28 -16.05
N ARG A 137 -22.99 -1.11 -16.65
CA ARG A 137 -24.26 -0.72 -17.28
C ARG A 137 -24.59 -1.54 -18.52
N LEU A 138 -23.62 -1.73 -19.43
CA LEU A 138 -23.75 -2.56 -20.62
C LEU A 138 -24.16 -4.02 -20.28
N LYS A 139 -23.65 -4.56 -19.17
CA LYS A 139 -24.03 -5.90 -18.69
C LYS A 139 -25.35 -5.90 -17.91
N GLY A 140 -25.71 -4.79 -17.26
CA GLY A 140 -26.97 -4.61 -16.53
C GLY A 140 -28.22 -4.54 -17.41
N GLU A 141 -28.08 -4.15 -18.69
CA GLU A 141 -29.21 -4.00 -19.61
C GLU A 141 -29.44 -5.22 -20.53
N GLY A 142 -28.62 -6.29 -20.47
CA GLY A 142 -28.86 -7.44 -21.35
C GLY A 142 -28.03 -8.71 -21.22
N ALA A 143 -27.07 -8.83 -20.27
CA ALA A 143 -26.30 -10.08 -20.19
C ALA A 143 -25.75 -10.36 -18.80
N GLY A 144 -26.40 -11.32 -18.13
CA GLY A 144 -25.90 -12.24 -17.10
C GLY A 144 -24.55 -11.94 -16.44
N ALA A 145 -24.62 -11.64 -15.14
CA ALA A 145 -23.50 -11.58 -14.22
C ALA A 145 -22.74 -12.92 -14.14
N PHE A 146 -21.45 -12.84 -13.81
CA PHE A 146 -20.48 -13.94 -13.69
C PHE A 146 -20.75 -14.88 -12.50
N CYS A 147 -21.91 -15.52 -12.46
CA CYS A 147 -22.18 -16.63 -11.56
C CYS A 147 -23.13 -17.59 -12.27
N PRO A 148 -22.64 -18.66 -12.94
CA PRO A 148 -23.48 -19.82 -13.17
C PRO A 148 -23.59 -20.54 -11.82
N VAL A 149 -24.36 -19.99 -10.87
CA VAL A 149 -24.89 -20.83 -9.81
C VAL A 149 -25.87 -21.75 -10.52
N ARG A 150 -25.41 -22.97 -10.77
CA ARG A 150 -26.13 -24.01 -11.48
C ARG A 150 -27.32 -24.42 -10.61
N SER A 151 -28.44 -23.70 -10.71
CA SER A 151 -29.70 -24.15 -10.10
C SER A 151 -30.13 -25.41 -10.84
N LYS A 152 -30.03 -26.55 -10.16
CA LYS A 152 -30.58 -27.82 -10.61
C LYS A 152 -32.10 -27.70 -10.61
N GLY A 153 -32.67 -27.27 -11.73
CA GLY A 153 -34.11 -27.15 -11.96
C GLY A 153 -34.39 -27.36 -13.44
N GLU A 154 -35.35 -28.24 -13.73
CA GLU A 154 -35.72 -28.73 -15.06
C GLU A 154 -36.03 -27.60 -16.04
N TRP A 155 -35.59 -27.79 -17.29
CA TRP A 155 -35.87 -26.92 -18.41
C TRP A 155 -37.37 -26.95 -18.75
N GLY A 156 -38.12 -26.00 -18.17
CA GLY A 156 -39.44 -25.60 -18.64
C GLY A 156 -39.33 -24.33 -19.48
N ASP A 157 -39.87 -24.39 -20.68
CA ASP A 157 -39.85 -23.37 -21.72
C ASP A 157 -40.41 -22.02 -21.25
N LEU A 158 -39.54 -21.03 -21.02
CA LEU A 158 -39.92 -19.62 -20.84
C LEU A 158 -38.91 -18.73 -21.54
N SER A 159 -39.20 -18.42 -22.81
CA SER A 159 -38.57 -17.33 -23.54
C SER A 159 -38.82 -16.01 -22.80
N GLY A 160 -37.75 -15.33 -22.35
CA GLY A 160 -37.80 -13.89 -22.08
C GLY A 160 -37.58 -13.42 -20.64
N VAL A 161 -37.34 -14.30 -19.66
CA VAL A 161 -37.09 -13.83 -18.27
C VAL A 161 -35.58 -13.77 -18.01
N THR A 162 -35.03 -12.57 -18.11
CA THR A 162 -33.68 -12.25 -17.65
C THR A 162 -33.57 -12.60 -16.16
N PRO A 163 -32.64 -13.48 -15.73
CA PRO A 163 -32.49 -13.78 -14.31
C PRO A 163 -31.98 -12.50 -13.63
N LEU A 164 -32.85 -11.89 -12.81
CA LEU A 164 -32.48 -10.78 -11.96
C LEU A 164 -31.26 -11.19 -11.11
N PRO A 165 -30.32 -10.26 -10.82
CA PRO A 165 -29.30 -10.53 -9.83
C PRO A 165 -29.97 -11.00 -8.53
N PRO A 166 -29.38 -11.95 -7.79
CA PRO A 166 -29.99 -12.48 -6.59
C PRO A 166 -30.32 -11.31 -5.67
N THR A 167 -31.61 -11.02 -5.54
CA THR A 167 -32.07 -9.91 -4.73
C THR A 167 -31.86 -10.36 -3.30
N LEU A 168 -30.87 -9.77 -2.64
CA LEU A 168 -30.59 -10.03 -1.23
C LEU A 168 -31.79 -9.52 -0.45
N THR A 169 -32.68 -10.44 -0.09
CA THR A 169 -33.91 -10.16 0.63
C THR A 169 -33.68 -10.55 2.07
N TYR A 170 -33.62 -9.54 2.94
CA TYR A 170 -33.61 -9.75 4.37
C TYR A 170 -35.03 -10.07 4.81
N THR A 171 -35.21 -11.23 5.42
CA THR A 171 -36.53 -11.73 5.83
C THR A 171 -36.92 -11.25 7.22
N SER A 172 -35.94 -10.78 8.01
CA SER A 172 -36.18 -10.26 9.37
C SER A 172 -35.28 -9.09 9.74
N GLN A 173 -35.72 -8.32 10.74
CA GLN A 173 -34.91 -7.25 11.33
C GLN A 173 -33.65 -7.80 12.04
N ALA A 174 -33.72 -9.01 12.59
CA ALA A 174 -32.58 -9.64 13.25
C ALA A 174 -31.44 -9.94 12.26
N GLU A 175 -31.77 -10.35 11.04
CA GLU A 175 -30.79 -10.55 9.96
C GLU A 175 -30.09 -9.23 9.60
N LEU A 176 -30.85 -8.14 9.50
CA LEU A 176 -30.27 -6.80 9.24
C LEU A 176 -29.35 -6.34 10.35
N GLN A 177 -29.74 -6.56 11.62
CA GLN A 177 -28.90 -6.25 12.78
C GLN A 177 -27.62 -7.08 12.78
N GLU A 178 -27.70 -8.35 12.40
CA GLU A 178 -26.55 -9.23 12.29
C GLU A 178 -25.59 -8.79 11.18
N VAL A 179 -26.10 -8.35 10.03
CA VAL A 179 -25.25 -7.80 8.96
C VAL A 179 -24.51 -6.55 9.43
N GLU A 180 -25.18 -5.63 10.12
CA GLU A 180 -24.52 -4.43 10.65
C GLU A 180 -23.47 -4.79 11.71
N ARG A 181 -23.77 -5.76 12.59
CA ARG A 181 -22.82 -6.27 13.57
C ARG A 181 -21.58 -6.87 12.90
N LEU A 182 -21.77 -7.66 11.85
CA LEU A 182 -20.67 -8.27 11.09
C LEU A 182 -19.84 -7.21 10.36
N ARG A 183 -20.49 -6.19 9.77
CA ARG A 183 -19.81 -5.06 9.14
C ARG A 183 -18.87 -4.35 10.12
N LEU A 184 -19.37 -3.99 11.30
CA LEU A 184 -18.55 -3.38 12.36
C LEU A 184 -17.41 -4.30 12.80
N ARG A 185 -17.66 -5.61 12.88
CA ARG A 185 -16.59 -6.58 13.22
C ARG A 185 -15.51 -6.63 12.15
N VAL A 186 -15.87 -6.57 10.87
CA VAL A 186 -14.91 -6.52 9.76
C VAL A 186 -14.09 -5.23 9.82
N GLU A 187 -14.72 -4.09 10.06
CA GLU A 187 -14.02 -2.80 10.20
C GLU A 187 -13.01 -2.83 11.37
N LEU A 188 -13.40 -3.40 12.54
CA LEU A 188 -12.48 -3.59 13.66
C LEU A 188 -11.28 -4.48 13.32
N LEU A 189 -11.53 -5.61 12.64
CA LEU A 189 -10.45 -6.50 12.22
C LEU A 189 -9.52 -5.85 11.20
N GLN A 190 -10.06 -5.03 10.29
CA GLN A 190 -9.25 -4.26 9.35
C GLN A 190 -8.35 -3.24 10.06
N GLN A 191 -8.85 -2.57 11.10
CA GLN A 191 -8.04 -1.69 11.94
C GLN A 191 -6.92 -2.45 12.67
N GLU A 192 -7.21 -3.62 13.22
CA GLU A 192 -6.22 -4.48 13.88
C GLU A 192 -5.10 -4.91 12.91
N VAL A 193 -5.47 -5.35 11.70
CA VAL A 193 -4.51 -5.67 10.63
C VAL A 193 -3.68 -4.44 10.27
N HIS A 194 -4.29 -3.26 10.16
CA HIS A 194 -3.58 -2.03 9.85
C HIS A 194 -2.56 -1.65 10.95
N LEU A 195 -2.94 -1.79 12.22
CA LEU A 195 -2.04 -1.58 13.35
C LEU A 195 -0.88 -2.57 13.35
N HIS A 196 -1.16 -3.86 13.12
CA HIS A 196 -0.10 -4.86 13.01
C HIS A 196 0.86 -4.58 11.85
N GLN A 197 0.34 -4.12 10.71
CA GLN A 197 1.17 -3.71 9.57
C GLN A 197 2.05 -2.50 9.94
N ALA A 198 1.47 -1.46 10.52
CA ALA A 198 2.21 -0.27 10.94
C ALA A 198 3.31 -0.59 11.97
N LEU A 199 3.00 -1.43 12.97
CA LEU A 199 3.99 -1.88 13.95
C LEU A 199 5.11 -2.68 13.30
N SER A 200 4.76 -3.59 12.38
CA SER A 200 5.76 -4.38 11.63
C SER A 200 6.68 -3.49 10.81
N ASP A 201 6.12 -2.49 10.11
CA ASP A 201 6.87 -1.53 9.30
C ASP A 201 7.81 -0.67 10.17
N THR A 202 7.41 -0.32 11.39
CA THR A 202 8.27 0.41 12.35
C THR A 202 9.35 -0.47 13.00
N MET A 203 9.12 -1.78 13.14
CA MET A 203 10.08 -2.72 13.72
C MET A 203 11.05 -3.33 12.71
N VAL A 204 10.98 -2.96 11.42
CA VAL A 204 12.06 -3.26 10.46
C VAL A 204 13.27 -2.41 10.84
N MET A 205 14.06 -2.93 11.77
CA MET A 205 15.39 -2.42 12.08
C MET A 205 16.20 -2.36 10.78
N PRO A 206 17.00 -1.30 10.53
CA PRO A 206 18.04 -1.39 9.53
C PRO A 206 18.97 -2.51 9.97
N SER A 207 18.85 -3.68 9.34
CA SER A 207 19.84 -4.76 9.43
C SER A 207 21.11 -4.27 8.74
N ALA A 208 21.83 -3.36 9.41
CA ALA A 208 23.20 -3.07 9.09
C ALA A 208 24.00 -4.36 9.28
N PRO A 209 24.89 -4.73 8.35
CA PRO A 209 25.74 -5.91 8.47
C PRO A 209 26.81 -5.63 9.52
N GLY A 210 26.44 -5.79 10.78
CA GLY A 210 27.26 -5.60 11.96
C GLY A 210 26.43 -6.03 13.15
N LEU A 211 26.99 -6.90 13.99
CA LEU A 211 26.34 -7.43 15.18
C LEU A 211 25.75 -6.23 15.97
N PRO A 212 24.44 -6.20 16.24
CA PRO A 212 23.83 -5.07 16.94
C PRO A 212 24.53 -4.90 18.28
N ASN A 213 24.94 -3.66 18.58
CA ASN A 213 25.64 -3.33 19.81
C ASN A 213 24.86 -3.92 21.01
N PRO A 214 25.49 -4.72 21.88
CA PRO A 214 24.80 -5.36 23.00
C PRO A 214 24.11 -4.36 23.94
N ALA A 215 24.55 -3.10 23.99
CA ALA A 215 23.84 -2.03 24.68
C ALA A 215 22.46 -1.75 24.08
N VAL A 216 22.36 -1.69 22.75
CA VAL A 216 21.09 -1.46 22.03
C VAL A 216 20.13 -2.63 22.23
N LEU A 217 20.64 -3.87 22.20
CA LEU A 217 19.82 -5.04 22.51
C LEU A 217 19.31 -4.99 23.95
N ARG A 218 20.16 -4.62 24.91
CA ARG A 218 19.78 -4.49 26.33
C ARG A 218 18.75 -3.38 26.55
N ASP A 219 18.85 -2.26 25.83
CA ASP A 219 17.88 -1.17 25.88
C ASP A 219 16.52 -1.62 25.31
N ILE A 220 16.51 -2.31 24.17
CA ILE A 220 15.29 -2.87 23.56
C ILE A 220 14.65 -3.91 24.49
N TYR A 221 15.45 -4.79 25.10
CA TYR A 221 14.96 -5.75 26.09
C TYR A 221 14.36 -5.08 27.33
N SER A 222 14.97 -3.98 27.80
CA SER A 222 14.45 -3.22 28.92
C SER A 222 13.09 -2.60 28.58
N LEU A 223 12.96 -2.01 27.38
CA LEU A 223 11.71 -1.42 26.90
C LEU A 223 10.59 -2.46 26.72
N LEU A 224 10.92 -3.66 26.24
CA LEU A 224 9.96 -4.77 26.12
C LEU A 224 9.59 -5.36 27.49
N GLY A 225 10.50 -5.30 28.46
CA GLY A 225 10.33 -5.80 29.82
C GLY A 225 9.59 -4.85 30.77
N GLU A 226 9.47 -3.56 30.43
CA GLU A 226 8.77 -2.53 31.24
C GLU A 226 7.29 -2.86 31.51
N GLY A 227 6.70 -3.76 30.72
CA GLY A 227 5.35 -4.31 30.94
C GLY A 227 5.24 -5.53 31.87
N GLY A 228 6.35 -5.98 32.49
CA GLY A 228 6.35 -7.12 33.41
C GLY A 228 6.30 -8.51 32.77
N VAL A 229 6.53 -8.61 31.45
CA VAL A 229 6.56 -9.89 30.72
C VAL A 229 8.01 -10.34 30.56
N MET A 230 8.35 -11.49 31.15
CA MET A 230 9.68 -12.09 31.01
C MET A 230 9.79 -12.92 29.72
N PHE A 231 10.80 -12.66 28.91
CA PHE A 231 11.10 -13.43 27.70
C PHE A 231 12.28 -14.38 27.95
N PRO A 232 12.22 -15.66 27.55
CA PRO A 232 13.35 -16.57 27.67
C PRO A 232 14.52 -16.10 26.81
N THR A 233 15.72 -15.95 27.40
CA THR A 233 16.93 -15.57 26.67
C THR A 233 17.88 -16.75 26.55
N LEU A 234 18.31 -17.08 25.33
CA LEU A 234 19.47 -17.92 25.07
C LEU A 234 20.65 -17.01 24.73
N VAL A 235 21.36 -16.52 25.74
CA VAL A 235 22.67 -15.89 25.54
C VAL A 235 23.71 -16.99 25.69
N LEU A 236 24.35 -17.38 24.57
CA LEU A 236 25.55 -18.19 24.61
C LEU A 236 26.74 -17.23 24.84
N ASP A 237 27.20 -17.15 26.09
CA ASP A 237 28.52 -16.57 26.38
C ASP A 237 29.59 -17.54 25.88
N THR A 238 30.24 -17.18 24.77
CA THR A 238 31.51 -17.78 24.40
C THR A 238 32.61 -16.81 24.79
N GLU A 239 33.07 -16.86 26.04
CA GLU A 239 34.40 -16.33 26.38
C GLU A 239 35.46 -17.32 25.85
N PRO A 240 36.47 -16.84 25.10
CA PRO A 240 37.64 -17.65 24.79
C PRO A 240 38.68 -17.58 25.93
N ASP A 241 39.09 -18.75 26.45
CA ASP A 241 40.29 -18.93 27.28
C ASP A 241 41.60 -18.64 26.51
#